data_AF-A0A0Q9EBV6-F1
#
_entry.id   AF-A0A0Q9EBV6-F1
#
_cell.length_a   1.000
_cell.length_b   1.000
_cell.length_c   1.000
_cell.angle_alpha   90.00
_cell.angle_beta   90.00
_cell.angle_gamma   90.00
#
_symmetry.space_group_name_H-M   'P 1'
#
loop_
_entity.id
_entity.type
_entity.pdbx_description
1 polymer ?
#
loop_
_entity_poly.entity_id
_entity_poly.type
_entity_poly.pdbx_seq_one_letter_code
_entity_poly.pdbx_strand_id
1 'polypeptide(L)'
;MDKRVLLGCIAALSVLLLGGMAAQLAGSDGGGSQILSSPLGRVPIGDVLMVLLAMAVGGAIARRKFRAIAVLMVLIVWLAILTVLVAMIAPDSPPPMASLPAMLKYNGAAIVLTLFAAWLGATLGETLANRRNKTAAS
;
A
#
# COMPACT_ATOMS: atom_id res chain seq x y z
N MET A 1 -8.03 18.30 -11.65
CA MET A 1 -7.16 17.13 -11.43
C MET A 1 -6.57 16.73 -12.77
N ASP A 2 -5.24 16.59 -12.87
CA ASP A 2 -4.58 16.30 -14.14
C ASP A 2 -4.87 14.87 -14.61
N LYS A 3 -5.17 14.69 -15.91
CA LYS A 3 -5.49 13.36 -16.49
C LYS A 3 -4.41 12.32 -16.20
N ARG A 4 -3.14 12.73 -16.15
CA ARG A 4 -1.99 11.86 -15.85
C ARG A 4 -2.01 11.33 -14.42
N VAL A 5 -2.45 12.15 -13.47
CA VAL A 5 -2.58 11.76 -12.07
C VAL A 5 -3.69 10.73 -11.91
N LEU A 6 -4.82 10.93 -12.59
CA LEU A 6 -5.92 9.97 -12.61
C LEU A 6 -5.48 8.63 -13.21
N LEU A 7 -4.75 8.65 -14.34
CA LEU A 7 -4.16 7.44 -14.92
C LEU A 7 -3.15 6.77 -14.00
N GLY A 8 -2.35 7.54 -13.26
CA GLY A 8 -1.44 7.00 -12.25
C GLY A 8 -2.17 6.30 -11.11
N CYS A 9 -3.31 6.85 -10.66
CA CYS A 9 -4.16 6.23 -9.65
C CYS A 9 -4.74 4.91 -10.16
N ILE A 10 -5.31 4.91 -11.38
CA ILE A 10 -5.86 3.72 -12.02
C ILE A 10 -4.78 2.64 -12.13
N ALA A 11 -3.59 3.00 -12.63
CA ALA A 11 -2.50 2.05 -12.75
C ALA A 11 -2.04 1.49 -11.40
N ALA A 12 -1.87 2.33 -10.38
CA ALA A 12 -1.50 1.89 -9.04
C ALA A 12 -2.55 0.93 -8.45
N LEU A 13 -3.84 1.27 -8.57
CA LEU A 13 -4.93 0.41 -8.10
C LEU A 13 -4.98 -0.91 -8.86
N SER A 14 -4.84 -0.89 -10.18
CA SER A 14 -4.78 -2.11 -10.99
C SER A 14 -3.62 -3.00 -10.57
N VAL A 15 -2.43 -2.43 -10.32
CA VAL A 15 -1.28 -3.20 -9.84
C VAL A 15 -1.55 -3.79 -8.46
N LEU A 16 -2.08 -3.02 -7.51
CA LEU A 16 -2.46 -3.53 -6.18
C LEU A 16 -3.48 -4.67 -6.27
N LEU A 17 -4.54 -4.49 -7.08
CA LEU A 17 -5.61 -5.46 -7.24
C LEU A 17 -5.11 -6.76 -7.87
N LEU A 18 -4.35 -6.65 -8.96
CA LEU A 18 -3.75 -7.80 -9.64
C LEU A 18 -2.72 -8.50 -8.75
N GLY A 19 -1.93 -7.74 -7.99
CA GLY A 19 -1.00 -8.28 -7.01
C GLY A 19 -1.69 -9.09 -5.93
N GLY A 20 -2.75 -8.54 -5.34
CA GLY A 20 -3.56 -9.23 -4.34
C GLY A 20 -4.24 -10.49 -4.89
N MET A 21 -4.78 -10.43 -6.10
CA MET A 21 -5.36 -11.59 -6.78
C MET A 21 -4.33 -12.67 -7.11
N ALA A 22 -3.17 -12.28 -7.63
CA ALA A 22 -2.08 -13.21 -7.93
C ALA A 22 -1.56 -13.89 -6.65
N ALA A 23 -1.46 -13.14 -5.55
CA ALA A 23 -1.09 -13.68 -4.25
C ALA A 23 -2.12 -14.74 -3.78
N GLN A 24 -3.42 -14.43 -3.84
CA GLN A 24 -4.45 -15.41 -3.47
C GLN A 24 -4.42 -16.66 -4.36
N LEU A 25 -4.28 -16.49 -5.68
CA LEU A 25 -4.19 -17.61 -6.63
C LEU A 25 -2.96 -18.48 -6.41
N ALA A 26 -1.85 -17.89 -5.94
CA ALA A 26 -0.63 -18.62 -5.61
C ALA A 26 -0.74 -19.47 -4.33
N GLY A 27 -1.94 -19.58 -3.74
CA GLY A 27 -2.15 -20.31 -2.48
C GLY A 27 -1.46 -19.65 -1.30
N SER A 28 -1.19 -18.33 -1.39
CA SER A 28 -0.81 -17.57 -0.20
C SER A 28 -2.06 -17.32 0.64
N ASP A 29 -2.52 -18.38 1.31
CA ASP A 29 -3.53 -18.32 2.37
C ASP A 29 -2.91 -17.56 3.56
N GLY A 30 -2.74 -16.24 3.43
CA GLY A 30 -2.09 -15.39 4.42
C GLY A 30 -0.63 -15.73 4.77
N GLY A 31 0.01 -16.69 4.10
CA GLY A 31 1.34 -17.24 4.44
C GLY A 31 2.47 -16.94 3.45
N GLY A 32 2.18 -16.45 2.25
CA GLY A 32 3.19 -16.08 1.24
C GLY A 32 3.76 -14.68 1.44
N SER A 33 3.06 -13.82 2.17
CA SER A 33 3.67 -12.69 2.85
C SER A 33 4.57 -13.28 3.93
N GLN A 34 5.90 -13.15 3.82
CA GLN A 34 6.76 -13.34 4.97
C GLN A 34 6.30 -12.33 6.03
N ILE A 35 5.54 -12.85 6.98
CA ILE A 35 5.03 -12.07 8.06
C ILE A 35 6.08 -12.11 9.16
N LEU A 36 6.84 -11.03 9.29
CA LEU A 36 7.73 -10.88 10.43
C LEU A 36 6.88 -10.50 11.64
N SER A 37 6.87 -11.40 12.62
CA SER A 37 6.42 -11.11 13.96
C SER A 37 7.50 -10.26 14.66
N SER A 38 7.31 -8.94 14.67
CA SER A 38 8.17 -8.03 15.44
C SER A 38 7.51 -7.71 16.79
N PRO A 39 8.26 -7.26 17.81
CA PRO A 39 7.69 -6.77 19.07
C PRO A 39 6.70 -5.61 18.89
N LEU A 40 6.76 -4.93 17.73
CA LEU A 40 5.93 -3.77 17.36
C LEU A 40 4.73 -4.14 16.49
N GLY A 41 4.46 -5.44 16.27
CA GLY A 41 3.34 -5.92 15.47
C GLY A 41 3.76 -6.73 14.25
N ARG A 42 2.74 -7.08 13.46
CA ARG A 42 2.84 -8.05 12.36
C ARG A 42 3.06 -7.29 11.04
N VAL A 43 4.22 -7.49 10.39
CA VAL A 43 4.56 -6.77 9.15
C VAL A 43 4.52 -7.73 7.95
N PRO A 44 3.54 -7.57 7.04
CA PRO A 44 3.51 -8.32 5.80
C PRO A 44 4.48 -7.70 4.80
N ILE A 45 5.71 -8.23 4.71
CA ILE A 45 6.74 -7.68 3.80
C ILE A 45 6.23 -7.69 2.35
N GLY A 46 5.53 -8.75 1.94
CA GLY A 46 4.95 -8.88 0.60
C GLY A 46 4.06 -7.69 0.24
N ASP A 47 3.15 -7.30 1.14
CA ASP A 47 2.25 -6.17 0.90
C ASP A 47 3.00 -4.84 0.85
N VAL A 48 4.01 -4.65 1.71
CA VAL A 48 4.84 -3.44 1.71
C VAL A 48 5.57 -3.29 0.36
N LEU A 49 6.17 -4.37 -0.14
CA LEU A 49 6.84 -4.38 -1.45
C LEU A 49 5.84 -4.16 -2.60
N MET A 50 4.65 -4.75 -2.50
CA MET A 50 3.61 -4.59 -3.51
C MET A 50 3.09 -3.15 -3.57
N VAL A 51 2.90 -2.50 -2.41
CA VAL A 51 2.56 -1.08 -2.30
C VAL A 51 3.67 -0.23 -2.92
N LEU A 52 4.94 -0.52 -2.61
CA LEU A 52 6.07 0.20 -3.20
C LEU A 52 6.06 0.10 -4.73
N LEU A 53 5.88 -1.11 -5.27
CA LEU A 53 5.83 -1.36 -6.71
C LEU A 53 4.65 -0.64 -7.37
N ALA A 54 3.45 -0.78 -6.80
CA ALA A 54 2.24 -0.15 -7.32
C ALA A 54 2.36 1.37 -7.38
N MET A 55 2.88 1.99 -6.31
CA MET A 55 3.06 3.44 -6.25
C MET A 55 4.20 3.91 -7.14
N ALA A 56 5.23 3.08 -7.38
CA ALA A 56 6.26 3.35 -8.38
C ALA A 56 5.69 3.37 -9.81
N VAL A 57 4.85 2.40 -10.16
CA VAL A 57 4.17 2.38 -11.46
C VAL A 57 3.23 3.59 -11.60
N GLY A 58 2.41 3.88 -10.59
CA GLY A 58 1.52 5.03 -10.57
C GLY A 58 2.28 6.36 -10.69
N GLY A 59 3.37 6.52 -9.94
CA GLY A 59 4.23 7.70 -9.96
C GLY A 59 4.94 7.90 -11.30
N ALA A 60 5.38 6.81 -11.94
CA ALA A 60 5.99 6.86 -13.26
C ALA A 60 5.02 7.35 -14.35
N ILE A 61 3.75 6.96 -14.26
CA ILE A 61 2.69 7.38 -15.19
C ILE A 61 2.24 8.82 -14.91
N ALA A 62 2.06 9.18 -13.64
CA ALA A 62 1.63 10.50 -13.22
C ALA A 62 2.71 11.58 -13.42
N ARG A 63 4.00 11.21 -13.30
CA ARG A 63 5.21 12.04 -13.49
C ARG A 63 5.44 13.17 -12.47
N ARG A 64 4.38 13.77 -11.92
CA ARG A 64 4.44 14.84 -10.91
C ARG A 64 3.25 14.79 -9.96
N LYS A 65 3.46 15.32 -8.74
CA LYS A 65 2.43 15.54 -7.69
C LYS A 65 1.71 14.27 -7.23
N PHE A 66 2.22 13.08 -7.55
CA PHE A 66 1.60 11.81 -7.20
C PHE A 66 1.91 11.38 -5.76
N ARG A 67 3.01 11.85 -5.17
CA ARG A 67 3.44 11.44 -3.81
C ARG A 67 2.37 11.63 -2.75
N ALA A 68 1.77 12.83 -2.67
CA ALA A 68 0.72 13.10 -1.69
C ALA A 68 -0.53 12.24 -1.94
N ILE A 69 -0.83 11.97 -3.20
CA ILE A 69 -1.99 11.18 -3.63
C ILE A 69 -1.77 9.69 -3.31
N ALA A 70 -0.57 9.17 -3.52
CA ALA A 70 -0.18 7.82 -3.16
C ALA A 70 -0.34 7.56 -1.65
N VAL A 71 0.18 8.48 -0.83
CA VAL A 71 0.05 8.40 0.64
C VAL A 71 -1.42 8.49 1.05
N LEU A 72 -2.19 9.44 0.46
CA LEU A 72 -3.60 9.59 0.74
C LEU A 72 -4.41 8.33 0.36
N MET A 73 -4.11 7.71 -0.78
CA MET A 73 -4.75 6.47 -1.21
C MET A 73 -4.50 5.33 -0.22
N VAL A 74 -3.24 5.13 0.20
CA VAL A 74 -2.91 4.09 1.18
C VAL A 74 -3.54 4.37 2.54
N LEU A 75 -3.61 5.64 2.95
CA LEU A 75 -4.31 6.04 4.16
C LEU A 75 -5.80 5.73 4.08
N ILE A 76 -6.47 6.05 2.97
CA ILE A 76 -7.88 5.74 2.74
C ILE A 76 -8.12 4.23 2.78
N VAL A 77 -7.25 3.43 2.15
CA VAL A 77 -7.33 1.97 2.19
C VAL A 77 -7.20 1.46 3.63
N TRP A 78 -6.26 1.97 4.42
CA TRP A 78 -6.13 1.62 5.83
C TRP A 78 -7.34 2.01 6.67
N LEU A 79 -7.90 3.20 6.44
CA LEU A 79 -9.13 3.61 7.12
C LEU A 79 -10.28 2.67 6.76
N ALA A 80 -10.42 2.28 5.50
CA ALA A 80 -11.42 1.30 5.08
C ALA A 80 -11.22 -0.06 5.76
N ILE A 81 -9.97 -0.56 5.80
CA ILE A 81 -9.62 -1.81 6.50
C ILE A 81 -9.99 -1.71 7.99
N LEU A 82 -9.61 -0.63 8.67
CA LEU A 82 -9.92 -0.44 10.09
C LEU A 82 -11.42 -0.34 10.33
N THR A 83 -12.17 0.34 9.47
CA THR A 83 -13.65 0.41 9.60
C THR A 83 -14.30 -0.96 9.46
N VAL A 84 -13.83 -1.79 8.51
CA VAL A 84 -14.31 -3.16 8.35
C VAL A 84 -13.94 -4.02 9.55
N LEU A 85 -12.71 -3.92 10.05
CA LEU A 85 -12.27 -4.65 11.24
C LEU A 85 -13.09 -4.26 12.47
N VAL A 86 -13.37 -2.97 12.67
CA VAL A 86 -14.22 -2.48 13.77
C VAL A 86 -15.64 -3.02 13.65
N ALA A 87 -16.20 -3.06 12.42
CA ALA A 87 -17.53 -3.62 12.19
C ALA A 87 -17.60 -5.14 12.46
N MET A 88 -16.46 -5.84 12.45
CA MET A 88 -16.36 -7.27 12.75
C MET A 88 -16.06 -7.58 14.24
N ILE A 89 -15.95 -6.56 15.11
CA ILE A 89 -15.73 -6.78 16.54
C ILE A 89 -16.97 -7.44 17.15
N ALA A 90 -16.78 -8.63 17.71
CA ALA A 90 -17.76 -9.33 18.53
C ALA A 90 -17.32 -9.34 20.01
N PRO A 91 -18.24 -9.51 20.97
CA PRO A 91 -17.91 -9.55 22.40
C PRO A 91 -16.84 -10.59 22.77
N ASP A 92 -16.78 -11.69 22.03
CA ASP A 92 -15.84 -12.80 22.26
C ASP A 92 -14.62 -12.77 21.30
N SER A 93 -14.39 -11.65 20.60
CA SER A 93 -13.28 -11.56 19.65
C SER A 93 -11.92 -11.66 20.35
N PRO A 94 -11.03 -12.58 19.94
CA PRO A 94 -9.71 -12.71 20.55
C PRO A 94 -8.82 -11.49 20.22
N PRO A 95 -7.83 -11.16 21.07
CA PRO A 95 -6.81 -10.17 20.74
C PRO A 95 -6.11 -10.57 19.43
N PRO A 96 -5.89 -9.65 18.47
CA PRO A 96 -5.99 -8.19 18.57
C PRO A 96 -7.36 -7.58 18.18
N MET A 97 -8.37 -8.39 17.83
CA MET A 97 -9.69 -7.90 17.38
C MET A 97 -10.62 -7.48 18.52
N ALA A 98 -10.12 -7.46 19.77
CA ALA A 98 -10.92 -7.10 20.94
C ALA A 98 -11.22 -5.59 21.05
N SER A 99 -10.40 -4.72 20.44
CA SER A 99 -10.61 -3.27 20.50
C SER A 99 -9.81 -2.51 19.42
N LEU A 100 -10.27 -1.31 19.05
CA LEU A 100 -9.57 -0.44 18.09
C LEU A 100 -8.11 -0.14 18.49
N PRO A 101 -7.78 0.20 19.75
CA PRO A 101 -6.38 0.41 20.16
C PRO A 101 -5.52 -0.84 20.01
N ALA A 102 -6.07 -2.04 20.29
CA ALA A 102 -5.34 -3.29 20.10
C ALA A 102 -5.07 -3.58 18.62
N MET A 103 -6.04 -3.31 17.73
CA MET A 103 -5.87 -3.40 16.29
C MET A 103 -4.80 -2.43 15.77
N LEU A 104 -4.81 -1.18 16.25
CA LEU A 104 -3.82 -0.17 15.89
C LEU A 104 -2.42 -0.56 16.38
N LYS A 105 -2.29 -1.09 17.60
CA LYS A 105 -1.01 -1.58 18.13
C LYS A 105 -0.48 -2.76 17.31
N TYR A 106 -1.36 -3.67 16.89
CA TYR A 106 -0.99 -4.85 16.13
C TYR A 106 -0.59 -4.54 14.68
N ASN A 107 -1.27 -3.58 14.04
CA ASN A 107 -1.05 -3.19 12.65
C ASN A 107 -0.18 -1.94 12.48
N GLY A 108 0.20 -1.26 13.57
CA GLY A 108 0.87 0.04 13.54
C GLY A 108 2.15 0.04 12.70
N ALA A 109 2.99 -0.98 12.86
CA ALA A 109 4.18 -1.15 12.04
C ALA A 109 3.82 -1.30 10.55
N ALA A 110 2.82 -2.12 10.20
CA ALA A 110 2.37 -2.30 8.82
C ALA A 110 1.82 -0.99 8.21
N ILE A 111 1.04 -0.22 8.98
CA ILE A 111 0.52 1.09 8.55
C ILE A 111 1.68 2.03 8.20
N VAL A 112 2.64 2.19 9.11
CA VAL A 112 3.78 3.10 8.92
C VAL A 112 4.65 2.64 7.74
N LEU A 113 4.99 1.35 7.66
CA LEU A 113 5.81 0.81 6.58
C LEU A 113 5.14 0.93 5.21
N THR A 114 3.84 0.65 5.11
CA THR A 114 3.12 0.77 3.83
C THR A 114 2.94 2.23 3.40
N LEU A 115 2.69 3.16 4.33
CA LEU A 115 2.66 4.60 4.02
C LEU A 115 4.04 5.10 3.54
N PHE A 116 5.10 4.65 4.21
CA PHE A 116 6.48 4.99 3.81
C PHE A 116 6.83 4.39 2.45
N ALA A 117 6.47 3.12 2.22
CA ALA A 117 6.62 2.45 0.93
C ALA A 117 5.84 3.16 -0.19
N ALA A 118 4.63 3.66 0.10
CA ALA A 118 3.84 4.41 -0.87
C ALA A 118 4.52 5.71 -1.27
N TRP A 119 5.03 6.46 -0.30
CA TRP A 119 5.77 7.69 -0.53
C TRP A 119 7.08 7.44 -1.31
N LEU A 120 7.85 6.43 -0.91
CA LEU A 120 9.08 6.04 -1.60
C LEU A 120 8.80 5.56 -3.03
N GLY A 121 7.85 4.66 -3.20
CA GLY A 121 7.43 4.15 -4.51
C GLY A 121 7.06 5.28 -5.44
N ALA A 122 6.15 6.17 -5.01
CA ALA A 122 5.75 7.33 -5.81
C ALA A 122 6.93 8.24 -6.17
N THR A 123 7.86 8.47 -5.23
CA THR A 123 9.07 9.28 -5.46
C THR A 123 10.00 8.63 -6.48
N LEU A 124 10.23 7.33 -6.39
CA LEU A 124 11.03 6.56 -7.34
C LEU A 124 10.39 6.57 -8.73
N GLY A 125 9.08 6.33 -8.83
CA GLY A 125 8.34 6.38 -10.09
C GLY A 125 8.47 7.73 -10.79
N GLU A 126 8.20 8.82 -10.06
CA GLU A 126 8.32 10.18 -10.60
C GLU A 126 9.76 10.49 -11.06
N THR A 127 10.77 10.13 -10.27
CA THR A 127 12.17 10.42 -10.62
C THR A 127 12.62 9.64 -11.86
N LEU A 128 12.25 8.36 -11.98
CA LEU A 128 12.58 7.53 -13.13
C LEU A 128 11.96 8.07 -14.42
N ALA A 129 10.67 8.44 -14.37
CA ALA A 129 9.97 9.00 -15.52
C ALA A 129 10.53 10.36 -15.95
N ASN A 130 10.89 11.21 -15.00
CA ASN A 130 11.49 12.51 -15.29
C ASN A 130 12.91 12.39 -15.87
N ARG A 131 13.70 11.39 -15.45
CA ARG A 131 15.01 11.09 -16.07
C ARG A 131 14.86 10.62 -17.51
N ARG A 132 13.95 9.69 -17.77
CA ARG A 132 13.71 9.15 -19.13
C ARG A 132 13.27 10.24 -20.12
N ASN A 133 12.44 11.19 -19.68
CA ASN A 133 12.06 12.33 -20.52
C ASN A 133 13.23 13.28 -20.83
N LYS A 134 14.19 13.46 -19.91
CA LYS A 134 15.37 14.29 -20.17
C LYS A 134 16.29 13.66 -21.22
N THR A 135 16.49 12.34 -21.16
CA THR A 135 17.32 11.61 -22.13
C THR A 135 16.68 11.50 -23.51
N ALA A 136 15.35 11.50 -23.61
CA ALA A 136 14.66 11.51 -24.90
C ALA A 136 14.62 12.88 -25.59
N ALA A 137 15.04 13.94 -24.91
CA ALA A 137 15.04 15.31 -25.41
C ALA A 137 16.45 15.84 -25.73
N SER A 138 17.48 14.99 -25.56
CA SER A 138 18.89 15.23 -25.91
C SER A 138 19.27 14.38 -27.11
#